data_AF-A0A3B8JZ55-F1
#
_entry.id   AF-A0A3B8JZ55-F1
#
_cell.length_a   1.000
_cell.length_b   1.000
_cell.length_c   1.000
_cell.angle_alpha   90.00
_cell.angle_beta   90.00
_cell.angle_gamma   90.00
#
_symmetry.space_group_name_H-M   'P 1'
#
loop_
_entity.id
_entity.type
_entity.pdbx_description
1 polymer ?
#
loop_
_entity_poly.entity_id
_entity_poly.type
_entity_poly.pdbx_seq_one_letter_code
_entity_poly.pdbx_strand_id
1 'polypeptide(L)'
;MIKGYLAFIFHSHLPYVRHPEYEQSLEEKWFFEAITECYIPLIRVFQGLNKDNIDYSVTFSLSPTLLSMMEDPFLQNRYAAYLSKLQQLARREEDRTASDPVFSPLARMYRERLDYTSHLFNDKYGRRLVNAFKELQESGRIELITSAATHGYLPLLGIQKESIYAQIAAGIEYYQMIFGRAPKGIWLPECGYDPEMEEILSELGLYYFITATHGVLYASPRP
;
A
#
# COMPACT_ATOMS: atom_id res chain seq x y z
N MET A 1 3.01 20.21 -27.49
CA MET A 1 2.88 21.23 -26.42
C MET A 1 2.36 20.51 -25.18
N ILE A 2 3.04 20.62 -24.04
CA ILE A 2 2.60 20.02 -22.77
C ILE A 2 1.37 20.79 -22.28
N LYS A 3 0.27 20.08 -21.95
CA LYS A 3 -1.00 20.69 -21.50
C LYS A 3 -1.06 20.94 -19.99
N GLY A 4 -0.21 20.25 -19.22
CA GLY A 4 -0.17 20.27 -17.76
C GLY A 4 0.45 18.99 -17.22
N TYR A 5 0.54 18.89 -15.90
CA TYR A 5 0.99 17.69 -15.19
C TYR A 5 -0.18 17.08 -14.42
N LEU A 6 -0.26 15.75 -14.38
CA LEU A 6 -1.25 15.00 -13.62
C LEU A 6 -0.53 14.08 -12.65
N ALA A 7 -0.84 14.19 -11.37
CA ALA A 7 -0.28 13.35 -10.31
C ALA A 7 -1.37 12.45 -9.72
N PHE A 8 -1.27 11.15 -9.94
CA PHE A 8 -2.03 10.16 -9.19
C PHE A 8 -1.25 9.75 -7.94
N ILE A 9 -1.88 9.88 -6.78
CA ILE A 9 -1.31 9.52 -5.48
C ILE A 9 -2.21 8.47 -4.85
N PHE A 10 -1.70 7.25 -4.72
CA PHE A 10 -2.43 6.13 -4.12
C PHE A 10 -2.02 5.99 -2.65
N HIS A 11 -2.94 6.29 -1.74
CA HIS A 11 -2.72 6.06 -0.31
C HIS A 11 -3.12 4.65 0.09
N SER A 12 -2.14 3.84 0.48
CA SER A 12 -2.33 2.46 0.93
C SER A 12 -2.07 2.36 2.43
N HIS A 13 -3.13 2.09 3.18
CA HIS A 13 -3.09 1.96 4.62
C HIS A 13 -4.05 0.87 5.11
N LEU A 14 -3.64 0.16 6.15
CA LEU A 14 -4.49 -0.62 7.03
C LEU A 14 -4.01 -0.47 8.47
N PRO A 15 -4.93 -0.50 9.47
CA PRO A 15 -4.54 -0.60 10.87
C PRO A 15 -3.80 -1.91 11.14
N TYR A 16 -3.11 -2.00 12.26
CA TYR A 16 -2.38 -3.22 12.62
C TYR A 16 -3.34 -4.32 13.09
N VAL A 17 -3.46 -5.41 12.32
CA VAL A 17 -4.48 -6.45 12.50
C VAL A 17 -3.89 -7.84 12.76
N ARG A 18 -2.72 -7.92 13.40
CA ARG A 18 -2.05 -9.21 13.68
C ARG A 18 -2.63 -9.86 14.95
N HIS A 19 -3.34 -10.98 14.80
CA HIS A 19 -4.07 -11.65 15.88
C HIS A 19 -3.62 -13.11 16.10
N PRO A 20 -2.45 -13.36 16.72
CA PRO A 20 -1.95 -14.71 17.01
C PRO A 20 -2.86 -15.52 17.96
N GLU A 21 -3.68 -14.85 18.75
CA GLU A 21 -4.62 -15.43 19.69
C GLU A 21 -5.84 -16.10 19.02
N TYR A 22 -6.12 -15.77 17.75
CA TYR A 22 -7.26 -16.30 17.01
C TYR A 22 -6.84 -17.15 15.81
N GLU A 23 -7.51 -18.30 15.64
CA GLU A 23 -7.31 -19.12 14.43
C GLU A 23 -7.84 -18.40 13.19
N GLN A 24 -8.91 -17.61 13.32
CA GLN A 24 -9.49 -16.78 12.26
C GLN A 24 -9.85 -15.41 12.81
N SER A 25 -9.51 -14.35 12.08
CA SER A 25 -9.85 -12.95 12.41
C SER A 25 -10.44 -12.29 11.15
N LEU A 26 -11.49 -11.49 11.34
CA LEU A 26 -12.10 -10.72 10.25
C LEU A 26 -11.19 -9.57 9.81
N GLU A 27 -10.47 -9.00 10.77
CA GLU A 27 -9.52 -7.91 10.58
C GLU A 27 -8.33 -8.36 9.73
N GLU A 28 -7.77 -9.54 10.01
CA GLU A 28 -6.74 -10.15 9.15
C GLU A 28 -7.26 -10.43 7.74
N LYS A 29 -8.53 -10.79 7.61
CA LYS A 29 -9.15 -11.02 6.30
C LYS A 29 -9.16 -9.74 5.45
N TRP A 30 -9.36 -8.56 6.04
CA TRP A 30 -9.24 -7.29 5.32
C TRP A 30 -7.85 -7.10 4.71
N PHE A 31 -6.80 -7.47 5.45
CA PHE A 31 -5.43 -7.44 4.95
C PHE A 31 -5.22 -8.41 3.77
N PHE A 32 -5.74 -9.62 3.87
CA PHE A 32 -5.65 -10.63 2.80
C PHE A 32 -6.41 -10.22 1.54
N GLU A 33 -7.61 -9.67 1.70
CA GLU A 33 -8.44 -9.14 0.61
C GLU A 33 -7.76 -7.93 -0.04
N ALA A 34 -7.21 -7.00 0.73
CA ALA A 34 -6.47 -5.86 0.19
C ALA A 34 -5.26 -6.30 -0.66
N ILE A 35 -4.49 -7.30 -0.21
CA ILE A 35 -3.39 -7.85 -1.02
C ILE A 35 -3.92 -8.47 -2.32
N THR A 36 -4.94 -9.33 -2.22
CA THR A 36 -5.46 -10.12 -3.35
C THR A 36 -6.19 -9.26 -4.38
N GLU A 37 -6.94 -8.27 -3.91
CA GLU A 37 -7.91 -7.55 -4.71
C GLU A 37 -7.45 -6.15 -5.12
N CYS A 38 -6.47 -5.57 -4.41
CA CYS A 38 -5.97 -4.23 -4.69
C CYS A 38 -4.46 -4.23 -5.03
N TYR A 39 -3.60 -4.63 -4.09
CA TYR A 39 -2.15 -4.40 -4.24
C TYR A 39 -1.52 -5.25 -5.36
N ILE A 40 -1.79 -6.56 -5.40
CA ILE A 40 -1.26 -7.44 -6.46
C ILE A 40 -1.80 -7.03 -7.85
N PRO A 41 -3.10 -6.74 -8.02
CA PRO A 41 -3.61 -6.19 -9.27
C PRO A 41 -2.93 -4.89 -9.72
N LEU A 42 -2.70 -3.93 -8.80
CA LEU A 42 -1.97 -2.70 -9.13
C LEU A 42 -0.52 -2.99 -9.53
N ILE A 43 0.19 -3.84 -8.77
CA ILE A 43 1.54 -4.29 -9.12
C ILE A 43 1.57 -4.87 -10.54
N ARG A 44 0.62 -5.74 -10.88
CA ARG A 44 0.49 -6.32 -12.23
C ARG A 44 0.32 -5.24 -13.30
N VAL A 45 -0.53 -4.24 -13.06
CA VAL A 45 -0.74 -3.14 -14.01
C VAL A 45 0.56 -2.38 -14.25
N PHE A 46 1.24 -1.93 -13.19
CA PHE A 46 2.46 -1.13 -13.34
C PHE A 46 3.63 -1.94 -13.90
N GLN A 47 3.74 -3.23 -13.58
CA GLN A 47 4.71 -4.13 -14.23
C GLN A 47 4.41 -4.30 -15.72
N GLY A 48 3.14 -4.38 -16.11
CA GLY A 48 2.72 -4.39 -17.51
C GLY A 48 3.12 -3.11 -18.23
N LEU A 49 2.80 -1.95 -17.66
CA LEU A 49 3.19 -0.64 -18.21
C LEU A 49 4.72 -0.53 -18.36
N ASN A 50 5.48 -1.01 -17.38
CA ASN A 50 6.94 -1.06 -17.46
C ASN A 50 7.43 -1.96 -18.60
N LYS A 51 6.84 -3.16 -18.75
CA LYS A 51 7.19 -4.11 -19.81
C LYS A 51 6.89 -3.55 -21.20
N ASP A 52 5.77 -2.82 -21.33
CA ASP A 52 5.33 -2.21 -22.59
C ASP A 52 6.03 -0.86 -22.86
N ASN A 53 6.98 -0.46 -21.99
CA ASN A 53 7.72 0.81 -22.05
C ASN A 53 6.82 2.05 -22.13
N ILE A 54 5.68 2.03 -21.43
CA ILE A 54 4.80 3.18 -21.32
C ILE A 54 5.46 4.24 -20.43
N ASP A 55 5.44 5.50 -20.87
CA ASP A 55 5.90 6.63 -20.08
C ASP A 55 4.77 7.09 -19.14
N TYR A 56 4.99 6.94 -17.84
CA TYR A 56 4.04 7.30 -16.79
C TYR A 56 4.78 7.69 -15.51
N SER A 57 4.10 8.41 -14.63
CA SER A 57 4.57 8.73 -13.29
C SER A 57 3.42 8.68 -12.30
N VAL A 58 3.60 7.96 -11.19
CA VAL A 58 2.61 7.87 -10.10
C VAL A 58 3.31 7.77 -8.75
N THR A 59 2.61 8.17 -7.69
CA THR A 59 3.10 8.10 -6.31
C THR A 59 2.26 7.11 -5.50
N PHE A 60 2.92 6.29 -4.69
CA PHE A 60 2.27 5.43 -3.69
C PHE A 60 2.70 5.86 -2.29
N SER A 61 1.73 6.14 -1.42
CA SER A 61 1.95 6.17 0.01
C SER A 61 1.74 4.78 0.59
N LEU A 62 2.73 4.25 1.29
CA LEU A 62 2.64 2.98 2.01
C LEU A 62 2.79 3.27 3.51
N SER A 63 1.73 3.04 4.29
CA SER A 63 1.82 3.30 5.73
C SER A 63 2.80 2.32 6.41
N PRO A 64 3.55 2.76 7.45
CA PRO A 64 4.44 1.87 8.18
C PRO A 64 3.72 0.65 8.80
N THR A 65 2.48 0.80 9.25
CA THR A 65 1.64 -0.33 9.69
C THR A 65 1.38 -1.37 8.61
N LEU A 66 1.13 -0.92 7.37
CA LEU A 66 0.87 -1.83 6.26
C LEU A 66 2.14 -2.58 5.89
N LEU A 67 3.26 -1.85 5.79
CA LEU A 67 4.57 -2.43 5.52
C LEU A 67 4.97 -3.44 6.59
N SER A 68 4.72 -3.16 7.87
CA SER A 68 5.06 -4.08 8.94
C SER A 68 4.25 -5.38 8.91
N MET A 69 2.99 -5.30 8.51
CA MET A 69 2.18 -6.50 8.26
C MET A 69 2.61 -7.27 7.01
N MET A 70 3.02 -6.57 5.94
CA MET A 70 3.55 -7.22 4.73
C MET A 70 4.89 -7.93 4.97
N GLU A 71 5.69 -7.47 5.93
CA GLU A 71 6.98 -8.07 6.29
C GLU A 71 6.86 -9.12 7.40
N ASP A 72 5.72 -9.24 8.09
CA ASP A 72 5.53 -10.18 9.19
C ASP A 72 5.35 -11.64 8.67
N PRO A 73 6.25 -12.57 9.03
CA PRO A 73 6.18 -13.95 8.54
C PRO A 73 4.92 -14.70 8.98
N PHE A 74 4.34 -14.33 10.13
CA PHE A 74 3.11 -14.96 10.61
C PHE A 74 1.93 -14.60 9.69
N LEU A 75 1.74 -13.32 9.37
CA LEU A 75 0.72 -12.86 8.43
C LEU A 75 0.98 -13.34 7.00
N GLN A 76 2.23 -13.38 6.55
CA GLN A 76 2.58 -13.93 5.24
C GLN A 76 2.16 -15.40 5.10
N ASN A 77 2.41 -16.22 6.13
CA ASN A 77 2.03 -17.63 6.14
C ASN A 77 0.51 -17.81 6.20
N ARG A 78 -0.19 -16.99 6.98
CA ARG A 78 -1.67 -17.00 7.04
C ARG A 78 -2.29 -16.58 5.72
N TYR A 79 -1.73 -15.56 5.07
CA TYR A 79 -2.17 -15.14 3.74
C TYR A 79 -1.96 -16.24 2.70
N ALA A 80 -0.80 -16.92 2.71
CA ALA A 80 -0.55 -18.05 1.81
C ALA A 80 -1.57 -19.19 2.00
N ALA A 81 -1.93 -19.51 3.25
CA ALA A 81 -2.96 -20.50 3.57
C ALA A 81 -4.36 -20.06 3.11
N TYR A 82 -4.71 -18.79 3.33
CA TYR A 82 -5.95 -18.18 2.84
C TYR A 82 -6.04 -18.27 1.31
N LEU A 83 -4.98 -17.88 0.60
CA LEU A 83 -4.93 -17.91 -0.86
C LEU A 83 -5.04 -19.32 -1.42
N SER A 84 -4.41 -20.31 -0.77
CA SER A 84 -4.55 -21.72 -1.13
C SER A 84 -6.01 -22.21 -1.02
N LYS A 85 -6.72 -21.82 0.05
CA LYS A 85 -8.15 -22.14 0.20
C LYS A 85 -9.01 -21.51 -0.90
N LEU A 86 -8.74 -20.24 -1.26
CA LEU A 86 -9.43 -19.57 -2.36
C LEU A 86 -9.16 -20.25 -3.71
N GLN A 87 -7.91 -20.62 -3.98
CA GLN A 87 -7.54 -21.35 -5.18
C GLN A 87 -8.29 -22.69 -5.28
N GLN A 88 -8.39 -23.45 -4.17
CA GLN A 88 -9.17 -24.69 -4.12
C GLN A 88 -10.66 -24.44 -4.39
N LEU A 89 -11.24 -23.39 -3.80
CA LEU A 89 -12.63 -23.00 -4.05
C LEU A 89 -12.84 -22.65 -5.53
N ALA A 90 -11.97 -21.83 -6.12
CA ALA A 90 -12.09 -21.42 -7.52
C ALA A 90 -12.04 -22.60 -8.50
N ARG A 91 -11.20 -23.60 -8.22
CA ARG A 91 -11.13 -24.83 -9.04
C ARG A 91 -12.41 -25.65 -8.94
N ARG A 92 -12.96 -25.81 -7.73
CA ARG A 92 -14.26 -26.47 -7.53
C ARG A 92 -15.40 -25.73 -8.21
N GLU A 93 -15.36 -24.40 -8.23
CA GLU A 93 -16.36 -23.58 -8.92
C GLU A 93 -16.22 -23.66 -10.45
N GLU A 94 -14.99 -23.74 -10.98
CA GLU A 94 -14.77 -24.00 -12.41
C GLU A 94 -15.33 -25.37 -12.81
N ASP A 95 -15.09 -26.42 -12.01
CA ASP A 95 -15.66 -27.76 -12.25
C ASP A 95 -17.19 -27.75 -12.16
N ARG A 96 -17.75 -27.13 -11.11
CA ARG A 96 -19.21 -27.06 -10.88
C ARG A 96 -19.93 -26.31 -12.00
N THR A 97 -19.30 -25.31 -12.59
CA THR A 97 -19.89 -24.45 -13.62
C THR A 97 -19.49 -24.84 -15.04
N ALA A 98 -18.73 -25.92 -15.24
CA ALA A 98 -18.14 -26.30 -16.53
C ALA A 98 -19.14 -26.42 -17.69
N SER A 99 -20.37 -26.85 -17.42
CA SER A 99 -21.44 -26.97 -18.42
C SER A 99 -22.30 -25.72 -18.59
N ASP A 100 -22.08 -24.68 -17.78
CA ASP A 100 -22.85 -23.44 -17.81
C ASP A 100 -22.10 -22.38 -18.65
N PRO A 101 -22.62 -21.99 -19.83
CA PRO A 101 -21.92 -21.05 -20.71
C PRO A 101 -21.84 -19.62 -20.14
N VAL A 102 -22.66 -19.29 -19.14
CA VAL A 102 -22.66 -17.98 -18.49
C VAL A 102 -21.64 -17.95 -17.34
N PHE A 103 -21.65 -18.96 -16.47
CA PHE A 103 -20.79 -18.96 -15.28
C PHE A 103 -19.41 -19.59 -15.51
N SER A 104 -19.23 -20.51 -16.45
CA SER A 104 -17.93 -21.14 -16.72
C SER A 104 -16.82 -20.12 -17.03
N PRO A 105 -17.02 -19.10 -17.91
CA PRO A 105 -15.99 -18.11 -18.18
C PRO A 105 -15.63 -17.28 -16.94
N LEU A 106 -16.61 -16.98 -16.09
CA LEU A 106 -16.41 -16.20 -14.86
C LEU A 106 -15.60 -16.98 -13.82
N ALA A 107 -15.94 -18.26 -13.60
CA ALA A 107 -15.22 -19.13 -12.67
C ALA A 107 -13.75 -19.30 -13.11
N ARG A 108 -13.51 -19.50 -14.41
CA ARG A 108 -12.16 -19.56 -14.98
C ARG A 108 -11.37 -18.27 -14.76
N MET A 109 -11.98 -17.11 -15.02
CA MET A 109 -11.34 -15.81 -14.81
C MET A 109 -10.85 -15.65 -13.35
N TYR A 110 -11.69 -16.01 -12.37
CA TYR A 110 -11.29 -15.95 -10.96
C TYR A 110 -10.21 -16.95 -10.60
N ARG A 111 -10.27 -18.19 -11.11
CA ARG A 111 -9.19 -19.17 -10.93
C ARG A 111 -7.86 -18.63 -11.46
N GLU A 112 -7.85 -18.14 -12.70
CA GLU A 112 -6.64 -17.60 -13.34
C GLU A 112 -6.07 -16.41 -12.56
N ARG A 113 -6.94 -15.52 -12.07
CA ARG A 113 -6.54 -14.41 -11.23
C ARG A 113 -5.88 -14.89 -9.93
N LEU A 114 -6.48 -15.85 -9.23
CA LEU A 114 -5.95 -16.38 -7.97
C LEU A 114 -4.66 -17.18 -8.18
N ASP A 115 -4.54 -17.90 -9.29
CA ASP A 115 -3.31 -18.59 -9.67
C ASP A 115 -2.17 -17.61 -9.97
N TYR A 116 -2.46 -16.52 -10.69
CA TYR A 116 -1.50 -15.45 -10.90
C TYR A 116 -1.07 -14.80 -9.57
N THR A 117 -2.04 -14.47 -8.69
CA THR A 117 -1.76 -13.91 -7.37
C THR A 117 -0.86 -14.83 -6.56
N SER A 118 -1.15 -16.13 -6.56
CA SER A 118 -0.36 -17.13 -5.84
C SER A 118 1.05 -17.26 -6.39
N HIS A 119 1.20 -17.28 -7.72
CA HIS A 119 2.51 -17.30 -8.37
C HIS A 119 3.34 -16.05 -8.02
N LEU A 120 2.74 -14.87 -8.11
CA LEU A 120 3.43 -13.62 -7.81
C LEU A 120 3.86 -13.57 -6.33
N PHE A 121 2.95 -13.91 -5.42
CA PHE A 121 3.23 -13.84 -3.98
C PHE A 121 4.18 -14.94 -3.51
N ASN A 122 3.85 -16.21 -3.75
CA ASN A 122 4.63 -17.35 -3.23
C ASN A 122 5.93 -17.59 -3.99
N ASP A 123 5.89 -17.55 -5.33
CA ASP A 123 7.01 -17.99 -6.15
C ASP A 123 7.93 -16.82 -6.53
N LYS A 124 7.39 -15.76 -7.14
CA LYS A 124 8.19 -14.63 -7.64
C LYS A 124 8.84 -13.85 -6.49
N TYR A 125 8.07 -13.55 -5.44
CA TYR A 125 8.53 -12.70 -4.33
C TYR A 125 8.81 -13.45 -3.03
N GLY A 126 8.66 -14.77 -2.99
CA GLY A 126 8.96 -15.56 -1.79
C GLY A 126 8.19 -15.09 -0.56
N ARG A 127 6.90 -14.73 -0.74
CA ARG A 127 5.98 -14.13 0.25
C ARG A 127 6.33 -12.73 0.75
N ARG A 128 7.40 -12.12 0.24
CA ARG A 128 7.80 -10.76 0.60
C ARG A 128 7.34 -9.75 -0.44
N LEU A 129 6.04 -9.44 -0.45
CA LEU A 129 5.40 -8.59 -1.48
C LEU A 129 6.01 -7.18 -1.57
N VAL A 130 6.59 -6.66 -0.50
CA VAL A 130 7.29 -5.36 -0.48
C VAL A 130 8.39 -5.28 -1.54
N ASN A 131 9.01 -6.41 -1.90
CA ASN A 131 10.01 -6.44 -2.98
C ASN A 131 9.42 -6.04 -4.34
N ALA A 132 8.13 -6.27 -4.57
CA ALA A 132 7.45 -5.80 -5.78
C ALA A 132 7.42 -4.27 -5.86
N PHE A 133 7.12 -3.61 -4.73
CA PHE A 133 7.15 -2.14 -4.65
C PHE A 133 8.57 -1.59 -4.81
N LYS A 134 9.60 -2.30 -4.30
CA LYS A 134 11.01 -1.95 -4.54
C LYS A 134 11.37 -1.96 -6.02
N GLU A 135 11.06 -3.06 -6.71
CA GLU A 135 11.28 -3.21 -8.16
C GLU A 135 10.56 -2.11 -8.94
N LEU A 136 9.31 -1.80 -8.56
CA LEU A 136 8.55 -0.71 -9.17
C LEU A 136 9.18 0.66 -8.92
N GLN A 137 9.68 0.95 -7.72
CA GLN A 137 10.39 2.20 -7.43
C GLN A 137 11.71 2.31 -8.21
N GLU A 138 12.43 1.21 -8.39
CA GLU A 138 13.69 1.16 -9.15
C GLU A 138 13.50 1.44 -10.64
N SER A 139 12.29 1.27 -11.18
CA SER A 139 11.96 1.66 -12.55
C SER A 139 12.06 3.17 -12.80
N GLY A 140 12.06 3.99 -11.74
CA GLY A 140 12.05 5.46 -11.83
C GLY A 140 10.70 6.08 -12.21
N ARG A 141 9.68 5.26 -12.47
CA ARG A 141 8.31 5.70 -12.82
C ARG A 141 7.36 5.76 -11.62
N ILE A 142 7.76 5.18 -10.49
CA ILE A 142 6.96 5.15 -9.27
C ILE A 142 7.76 5.75 -8.14
N GLU A 143 7.19 6.77 -7.51
CA GLU A 143 7.69 7.29 -6.24
C GLU A 143 6.95 6.60 -5.10
N LEU A 144 7.70 6.16 -4.09
CA LEU A 144 7.13 5.69 -2.83
C LEU A 144 7.34 6.74 -1.75
N ILE A 145 6.29 7.01 -0.99
CA ILE A 145 6.30 7.87 0.18
C ILE A 145 5.78 7.13 1.40
N THR A 146 6.04 7.68 2.58
CA THR A 146 5.62 7.09 3.86
C THR A 146 4.41 7.83 4.46
N SER A 147 4.02 7.43 5.67
CA SER A 147 3.06 8.12 6.53
C SER A 147 3.54 8.08 7.98
N ALA A 148 2.76 8.61 8.92
CA ALA A 148 2.98 8.43 10.35
C ALA A 148 2.97 6.94 10.74
N ALA A 149 3.77 6.57 11.73
CA ALA A 149 4.02 5.19 12.16
C ALA A 149 2.76 4.33 12.28
N THR A 150 1.71 4.85 12.93
CA THR A 150 0.44 4.14 13.13
C THR A 150 -0.76 4.82 12.47
N HIS A 151 -0.52 5.73 11.52
CA HIS A 151 -1.57 6.56 10.92
C HIS A 151 -2.40 7.32 11.97
N GLY A 152 -1.78 7.73 13.07
CA GLY A 152 -2.44 8.51 14.11
C GLY A 152 -2.85 9.88 13.59
N TYR A 153 -4.04 10.35 13.97
CA TYR A 153 -4.53 11.67 13.56
C TYR A 153 -3.72 12.77 14.23
N LEU A 154 -2.65 13.20 13.55
CA LEU A 154 -1.59 14.04 14.10
C LEU A 154 -2.11 15.34 14.74
N PRO A 155 -3.11 16.06 14.18
CA PRO A 155 -3.56 17.33 14.77
C PRO A 155 -4.10 17.19 16.20
N LEU A 156 -4.69 16.04 16.54
CA LEU A 156 -5.20 15.79 17.89
C LEU A 156 -4.11 15.26 18.85
N LEU A 157 -2.99 14.77 18.32
CA LEU A 157 -1.80 14.41 19.10
C LEU A 157 -0.96 15.64 19.46
N GLY A 158 -1.16 16.76 18.74
CA GLY A 158 -0.38 18.00 18.85
C GLY A 158 -0.44 18.73 20.18
N ILE A 159 -1.20 18.24 21.17
CA ILE A 159 -1.03 18.67 22.56
C ILE A 159 0.43 18.45 23.01
N GLN A 160 1.11 17.43 22.47
CA GLN A 160 2.53 17.16 22.68
C GLN A 160 3.25 17.01 21.34
N LYS A 161 4.09 17.98 20.97
CA LYS A 161 4.85 17.97 19.69
C LYS A 161 5.74 16.74 19.55
N GLU A 162 6.23 16.22 20.67
CA GLU A 162 7.03 15.01 20.75
C GLU A 162 6.28 13.78 20.25
N SER A 163 4.95 13.73 20.43
CA SER A 163 4.11 12.64 19.90
C SER A 163 4.01 12.67 18.37
N ILE A 164 3.89 13.87 17.79
CA ILE A 164 3.92 14.06 16.34
C ILE A 164 5.30 13.67 15.80
N TYR A 165 6.37 14.19 16.42
CA TYR A 165 7.74 13.87 16.05
C TYR A 165 7.98 12.36 16.07
N ALA A 166 7.62 11.67 17.17
CA ALA A 166 7.81 10.23 17.30
C ALA A 166 7.07 9.44 16.21
N GLN A 167 5.83 9.84 15.89
CA GLN A 167 5.05 9.21 14.83
C GLN A 167 5.69 9.37 13.44
N ILE A 168 6.19 10.55 13.11
CA ILE A 168 6.80 10.82 11.80
C ILE A 168 8.19 10.18 11.72
N ALA A 169 9.03 10.38 12.74
CA ALA A 169 10.38 9.85 12.78
C ALA A 169 10.40 8.31 12.69
N ALA A 170 9.55 7.62 13.47
CA ALA A 170 9.45 6.17 13.39
C ALA A 170 8.91 5.70 12.02
N GLY A 171 8.01 6.47 11.40
CA GLY A 171 7.52 6.17 10.04
C GLY A 171 8.59 6.30 8.95
N ILE A 172 9.47 7.31 9.08
CA ILE A 172 10.63 7.51 8.20
C ILE A 172 11.67 6.42 8.42
N GLU A 173 12.02 6.14 9.68
CA GLU A 173 13.00 5.11 10.05
C GLU A 173 12.57 3.74 9.51
N TYR A 174 11.30 3.37 9.72
CA TYR A 174 10.77 2.10 9.22
C TYR A 174 10.77 2.04 7.69
N TYR A 175 10.37 3.13 7.01
CA TYR A 175 10.46 3.22 5.55
C TYR A 175 11.91 3.03 5.07
N GLN A 176 12.87 3.69 5.71
CA GLN A 176 14.27 3.63 5.32
C GLN A 176 14.87 2.24 5.56
N MET A 177 14.52 1.58 6.66
CA MET A 177 14.90 0.20 6.93
C MET A 177 14.43 -0.75 5.82
N ILE A 178 13.21 -0.53 5.31
CA ILE A 178 12.63 -1.35 4.26
C ILE A 178 13.22 -1.02 2.89
N PHE A 179 13.23 0.24 2.47
CA PHE A 179 13.55 0.67 1.10
C PHE A 179 15.01 1.12 0.90
N GLY A 180 15.80 1.18 1.97
CA GLY A 180 17.22 1.56 1.93
C GLY A 180 17.49 3.03 1.65
N ARG A 181 16.46 3.88 1.64
CA ARG A 181 16.54 5.33 1.40
C ARG A 181 15.45 6.05 2.18
N ALA A 182 15.70 7.31 2.55
CA ALA A 182 14.68 8.15 3.17
C ALA A 182 13.57 8.50 2.16
N PRO A 183 12.30 8.61 2.60
CA PRO A 183 11.21 9.09 1.76
C PRO A 183 11.34 10.61 1.56
N LYS A 184 10.97 11.10 0.38
CA LYS A 184 10.99 12.53 0.06
C LYS A 184 9.71 13.25 0.43
N GLY A 185 8.59 12.53 0.43
CA GLY A 185 7.28 13.04 0.80
C GLY A 185 6.62 12.19 1.87
N ILE A 186 5.52 12.71 2.40
CA ILE A 186 4.68 12.02 3.38
C ILE A 186 3.21 12.20 3.04
N TRP A 187 2.43 11.14 3.26
CA TRP A 187 0.99 11.26 3.41
C TRP A 187 0.66 11.55 4.88
N LEU A 188 0.17 12.74 5.17
CA LEU A 188 -0.35 13.06 6.51
C LEU A 188 -1.63 12.24 6.74
N PRO A 189 -1.75 11.52 7.88
CA PRO A 189 -2.95 10.76 8.18
C PRO A 189 -4.22 11.60 8.05
N GLU A 190 -5.15 11.14 7.22
CA GLU A 190 -6.39 11.85 6.86
C GLU A 190 -6.21 13.25 6.27
N CYS A 191 -5.03 13.53 5.68
CA CYS A 191 -4.62 14.89 5.31
C CYS A 191 -4.71 15.88 6.49
N GLY A 192 -4.65 15.37 7.72
CA GLY A 192 -4.73 16.15 8.95
C GLY A 192 -3.48 17.00 9.12
N TYR A 193 -3.63 18.28 8.81
CA TYR A 193 -2.56 19.26 8.84
C TYR A 193 -2.71 20.20 10.04
N ASP A 194 -1.59 20.53 10.65
CA ASP A 194 -1.44 21.64 11.58
C ASP A 194 -0.14 22.39 11.24
N PRO A 195 -0.13 23.73 11.20
CA PRO A 195 1.07 24.52 10.89
C PRO A 195 2.28 24.20 11.77
N GLU A 196 2.07 23.78 13.02
CA GLU A 196 3.17 23.42 13.92
C GLU A 196 3.94 22.18 13.48
N MET A 197 3.39 21.38 12.57
CA MET A 197 4.04 20.18 12.04
C MET A 197 5.09 20.50 10.98
N GLU A 198 5.03 21.66 10.33
CA GLU A 198 5.93 21.99 9.21
C GLU A 198 7.39 22.01 9.63
N GLU A 199 7.69 22.50 10.83
CA GLU A 199 9.03 22.51 11.41
C GLU A 199 9.56 21.07 11.60
N ILE A 200 8.73 20.19 12.17
CA ILE A 200 9.05 18.77 12.38
C ILE A 200 9.27 18.05 11.04
N LEU A 201 8.40 18.28 10.06
CA LEU A 201 8.50 17.68 8.72
C LEU A 201 9.81 18.08 8.03
N SER A 202 10.14 19.38 8.08
CA SER A 202 11.36 19.94 7.51
C SER A 202 12.62 19.40 8.21
N GLU A 203 12.63 19.37 9.54
CA GLU A 203 13.73 18.83 10.36
C GLU A 203 14.00 17.35 10.01
N LEU A 204 12.95 16.57 9.81
CA LEU A 204 13.03 15.16 9.44
C LEU A 204 13.30 14.92 7.94
N GLY A 205 13.55 15.98 7.17
CA GLY A 205 13.99 15.90 5.78
C GLY A 205 12.89 15.58 4.76
N LEU A 206 11.62 15.80 5.13
CA LEU A 206 10.49 15.65 4.20
C LEU A 206 10.30 16.94 3.40
N TYR A 207 10.23 16.81 2.07
CA TYR A 207 10.14 17.95 1.15
C TYR A 207 8.71 18.36 0.80
N TYR A 208 7.75 17.44 0.93
CA TYR A 208 6.36 17.72 0.61
C TYR A 208 5.40 16.80 1.35
N PHE A 209 4.16 17.23 1.46
CA PHE A 209 3.04 16.44 1.94
C PHE A 209 1.79 16.71 1.10
N ILE A 210 0.77 15.88 1.29
CA ILE A 210 -0.53 16.03 0.63
C ILE A 210 -1.52 16.60 1.64
N THR A 211 -2.32 17.58 1.21
CA THR A 211 -3.43 18.15 1.98
C THR A 211 -4.69 18.26 1.13
N ALA A 212 -5.83 18.48 1.78
CA ALA A 212 -7.10 18.71 1.09
C ALA A 212 -7.14 20.08 0.40
N THR A 213 -7.99 20.22 -0.61
CA THR A 213 -8.12 21.46 -1.41
C THR A 213 -8.28 22.72 -0.55
N HIS A 214 -9.06 22.66 0.52
CA HIS A 214 -9.29 23.78 1.41
C HIS A 214 -8.03 24.17 2.21
N GLY A 215 -7.14 23.22 2.51
CA GLY A 215 -5.85 23.49 3.15
C GLY A 215 -4.95 24.37 2.28
N VAL A 216 -5.08 24.27 0.95
CA VAL A 216 -4.37 25.13 -0.01
C VAL A 216 -5.10 26.46 -0.23
N LEU A 217 -6.42 26.41 -0.48
CA LEU A 217 -7.22 27.62 -0.78
C LEU A 217 -7.25 28.64 0.37
N TYR A 218 -7.14 28.16 1.61
CA TYR A 218 -7.13 28.98 2.81
C TYR A 218 -5.75 29.06 3.49
N ALA A 219 -4.68 28.64 2.80
CA ALA A 219 -3.32 28.74 3.32
C ALA A 219 -2.91 30.19 3.58
N SER A 220 -2.01 30.37 4.54
CA SER A 220 -1.41 31.66 4.88
C SER A 220 0.12 31.51 4.94
N PRO A 221 0.87 32.10 4.00
CA PRO A 221 0.40 32.90 2.86
C PRO A 221 -0.36 32.03 1.83
N ARG A 222 -1.20 32.67 1.00
CA ARG A 222 -1.81 31.98 -0.14
C ARG A 222 -0.72 31.65 -1.18
N PRO A 223 -0.75 30.45 -1.80
CA PRO A 223 0.20 30.06 -2.83
C PRO A 223 0.10 30.92 -4.10
#